data_AF-A0A956U2F1-F1
#
_entry.id   AF-A0A956U2F1-F1
#
_cell.length_a   1.000
_cell.length_b   1.000
_cell.length_c   1.000
_cell.angle_alpha   90.00
_cell.angle_beta   90.00
_cell.angle_gamma   90.00
#
_symmetry.space_group_name_H-M   'P 1'
#
loop_
_entity.id
_entity.type
_entity.pdbx_description
1 polymer ?
#
loop_
_entity_poly.entity_id
_entity_poly.type
_entity_poly.pdbx_seq_one_letter_code
_entity_poly.pdbx_strand_id
1 'polypeptide(L)'
;MNEPHVIALKYSLVKSDSYEFRNPPEIEIETPDFHGYLNDNILKLEPKLHFESEEQIRPIADNFIRRWEIAAGLEFGRPNLRFRFEGSQIIDRKPTPGEKSFHANRNVYFS
;
A
#
# COMPACT_ATOMS: atom_id res chain seq x y z
N MET A 1 -12.96 10.37 22.43
CA MET A 1 -11.61 10.82 22.04
C MET A 1 -11.20 9.94 20.90
N ASN A 2 -11.12 10.53 19.71
CA ASN A 2 -10.87 9.82 18.46
C ASN A 2 -9.43 9.26 18.46
N GLU A 3 -9.26 8.02 18.05
CA GLU A 3 -7.97 7.31 17.91
C GLU A 3 -7.83 6.83 16.47
N PRO A 4 -7.48 7.73 15.52
CA PRO A 4 -7.31 7.36 14.12
C PRO A 4 -6.17 6.35 13.97
N HIS A 5 -6.35 5.39 13.08
CA HIS A 5 -5.41 4.30 12.86
C HIS A 5 -5.41 3.88 11.40
N VAL A 6 -4.25 3.94 10.76
CA VAL A 6 -4.04 3.41 9.41
C VAL A 6 -4.06 1.89 9.48
N ILE A 7 -4.98 1.28 8.74
CA ILE A 7 -5.11 -0.19 8.65
C ILE A 7 -4.66 -0.74 7.30
N ALA A 8 -4.52 0.10 6.28
CA ALA A 8 -3.95 -0.32 5.01
C ALA A 8 -3.38 0.86 4.21
N LEU A 9 -2.30 0.60 3.48
CA LEU A 9 -1.90 1.38 2.32
C LEU A 9 -2.18 0.59 1.05
N LYS A 10 -2.60 1.28 -0.02
CA LYS A 10 -2.86 0.68 -1.32
C LYS A 10 -1.94 1.25 -2.37
N TYR A 11 -1.34 0.36 -3.14
CA TYR A 11 -0.51 0.68 -4.29
C TYR A 11 -1.01 -0.11 -5.50
N SER A 12 -1.09 0.54 -6.65
CA SER A 12 -1.34 -0.12 -7.92
C SER A 12 -0.03 -0.42 -8.63
N LEU A 13 0.07 -1.57 -9.27
CA LEU A 13 1.18 -1.88 -10.15
C LEU A 13 1.00 -1.12 -11.46
N VAL A 14 1.98 -0.28 -11.80
CA VAL A 14 2.00 0.45 -13.06
C VAL A 14 2.33 -0.52 -14.17
N LYS A 15 1.35 -0.77 -15.05
CA LYS A 15 1.56 -1.50 -16.29
C LYS A 15 2.45 -0.66 -17.19
N SER A 16 3.44 -1.28 -17.80
CA SER A 16 4.17 -0.68 -18.93
C SER A 16 3.67 -1.35 -20.21
N ASP A 17 3.61 -0.57 -21.30
CA ASP A 17 3.02 -0.96 -22.58
C ASP A 17 3.62 -2.24 -23.20
N SER A 18 4.74 -2.72 -22.67
CA SER A 18 5.43 -3.90 -23.16
C SER A 18 5.03 -5.21 -22.45
N TYR A 19 4.27 -5.20 -21.35
CA TYR A 19 3.90 -6.43 -20.65
C TYR A 19 2.60 -6.36 -19.84
N GLU A 20 1.73 -7.34 -20.05
CA GLU A 20 0.66 -7.69 -19.11
C GLU A 20 1.11 -8.88 -18.26
N PHE A 21 1.08 -8.74 -16.94
CA PHE A 21 1.10 -9.90 -16.05
C PHE A 21 -0.25 -10.62 -16.20
N ARG A 22 -0.32 -11.65 -17.04
CA ARG A 22 -1.50 -12.54 -17.10
C ARG A 22 -1.50 -13.44 -15.87
N ASN A 23 -2.50 -13.28 -14.99
CA ASN A 23 -2.64 -14.03 -13.74
C ASN A 23 -1.34 -14.07 -12.90
N PRO A 24 -0.87 -12.92 -12.38
CA PRO A 24 0.20 -12.98 -11.38
C PRO A 24 -0.30 -13.81 -10.19
N PRO A 25 0.50 -14.77 -9.69
CA PRO A 25 0.15 -15.47 -8.47
C PRO A 25 -0.01 -14.46 -7.34
N GLU A 26 -0.95 -14.73 -6.43
CA GLU A 26 -1.08 -13.93 -5.21
C GLU A 26 0.24 -13.99 -4.45
N ILE A 27 0.83 -12.84 -4.16
CA ILE A 27 2.08 -12.76 -3.39
C ILE A 27 1.74 -12.24 -2.01
N GLU A 28 2.04 -13.05 -1.01
CA GLU A 28 2.00 -12.66 0.38
C GLU A 28 3.41 -12.37 0.87
N ILE A 29 3.59 -11.25 1.57
CA ILE A 29 4.89 -10.78 2.05
C ILE A 29 4.77 -10.46 3.52
N GLU A 30 5.70 -10.98 4.30
CA GLU A 30 5.78 -10.74 5.72
C GLU A 30 7.05 -9.96 6.05
N THR A 31 6.89 -8.80 6.68
CA THR A 31 8.00 -7.95 7.13
C THR A 31 7.82 -7.54 8.60
N PRO A 32 8.83 -6.97 9.26
CA PRO A 32 8.65 -6.45 10.62
C PRO A 32 7.57 -5.37 10.73
N ASP A 33 7.41 -4.53 9.69
CA ASP A 33 6.53 -3.36 9.71
C ASP A 33 5.15 -3.61 9.09
N PHE A 34 5.08 -4.52 8.11
CA PHE A 34 3.88 -4.77 7.29
C PHE A 34 3.62 -6.26 7.05
N HIS A 35 2.33 -6.58 6.96
CA HIS A 35 1.83 -7.73 6.21
C HIS A 35 1.35 -7.25 4.84
N GLY A 36 1.89 -7.83 3.78
CA GLY A 36 1.67 -7.40 2.40
C GLY A 36 0.95 -8.45 1.58
N TYR A 37 0.01 -8.01 0.74
CA TYR A 37 -0.72 -8.89 -0.16
C TYR A 37 -0.87 -8.22 -1.53
N LEU A 38 -0.33 -8.85 -2.58
CA LEU A 38 -0.45 -8.43 -3.97
C LEU A 38 -1.41 -9.36 -4.70
N ASN A 39 -2.53 -8.80 -5.16
CA ASN A 39 -3.50 -9.49 -6.01
C ASN A 39 -4.11 -8.51 -7.02
N ASP A 40 -4.37 -8.98 -8.23
CA ASP A 40 -4.94 -8.19 -9.33
C ASP A 40 -4.26 -6.82 -9.53
N ASN A 41 -2.92 -6.80 -9.53
CA ASN A 41 -2.10 -5.59 -9.64
C ASN A 41 -2.30 -4.57 -8.52
N ILE A 42 -2.94 -4.95 -7.41
CA ILE A 42 -3.09 -4.11 -6.22
C ILE A 42 -2.30 -4.74 -5.09
N LEU A 43 -1.31 -3.99 -4.63
CA LEU A 43 -0.63 -4.28 -3.38
C LEU A 43 -1.33 -3.58 -2.23
N LYS A 44 -1.72 -4.36 -1.24
CA LYS A 44 -2.18 -3.88 0.06
C LYS A 44 -1.07 -4.12 1.09
N LEU A 45 -0.70 -3.08 1.84
CA LEU A 45 0.19 -3.18 3.00
C LEU A 45 -0.60 -2.89 4.26
N GLU A 46 -0.70 -3.87 5.16
CA GLU A 46 -1.34 -3.76 6.46
C GLU A 46 -0.28 -3.47 7.52
N PRO A 47 -0.32 -2.30 8.18
CA PRO A 47 0.66 -1.94 9.20
C PRO A 47 0.52 -2.82 10.44
N LYS A 48 1.65 -3.29 10.99
CA LYS A 48 1.66 -4.03 12.26
C LYS A 48 1.69 -3.11 13.48
N LEU A 49 2.17 -1.89 13.29
CA LEU A 49 2.26 -0.85 14.32
C LEU A 49 1.15 0.18 14.15
N HIS A 50 0.88 0.91 15.24
CA HIS A 50 -0.08 1.99 15.23
C HIS A 50 0.50 3.25 14.56
N PHE A 51 -0.17 3.70 13.50
CA PHE A 51 0.06 5.00 12.88
C PHE A 51 -1.26 5.74 12.78
N GLU A 52 -1.25 7.02 13.12
CA GLU A 52 -2.46 7.86 13.18
C GLU A 52 -2.81 8.44 11.81
N SER A 53 -1.83 8.54 10.91
CA SER A 53 -2.02 9.19 9.61
C SER A 53 -1.15 8.58 8.51
N GLU A 54 -1.53 8.87 7.26
CA GLU A 54 -0.78 8.48 6.07
C GLU A 54 0.64 9.05 6.08
N GLU A 55 0.80 10.30 6.51
CA GLU A 55 2.08 11.02 6.50
C GLU A 55 3.12 10.37 7.41
N GLN A 56 2.69 9.72 8.50
CA GLN A 56 3.60 9.02 9.41
C GLN A 56 4.14 7.72 8.79
N ILE A 57 3.29 7.00 8.05
CA ILE A 57 3.59 5.65 7.60
C ILE A 57 4.12 5.59 6.16
N ARG A 58 3.73 6.54 5.32
CA ARG A 58 4.06 6.57 3.89
C ARG A 58 5.57 6.58 3.61
N PRO A 59 6.42 7.31 4.36
CA PRO A 59 7.87 7.22 4.17
C PRO A 59 8.47 5.83 4.42
N ILE A 60 7.90 5.08 5.37
CA ILE A 60 8.33 3.72 5.73
C ILE A 60 7.89 2.75 4.62
N ALA A 61 6.62 2.85 4.23
CA ALA A 61 6.04 2.04 3.16
C ALA A 61 6.76 2.28 1.82
N ASP A 62 6.99 3.54 1.44
CA ASP A 62 7.65 3.89 0.17
C ASP A 62 9.11 3.39 0.11
N ASN A 63 9.81 3.36 1.24
CA ASN A 63 11.14 2.75 1.32
C ASN A 63 11.09 1.24 1.06
N PHE A 64 10.13 0.56 1.69
CA PHE A 64 9.90 -0.87 1.46
C PHE A 64 9.55 -1.15 0.00
N ILE A 65 8.60 -0.40 -0.58
CA ILE A 65 8.20 -0.52 -1.99
C ILE A 65 9.41 -0.37 -2.91
N ARG A 66 10.23 0.67 -2.71
CA ARG A 66 11.41 0.91 -3.56
C ARG A 66 12.41 -0.25 -3.50
N ARG A 67 12.64 -0.83 -2.31
CA ARG A 67 13.51 -2.01 -2.17
C ARG A 67 12.93 -3.21 -2.92
N TRP A 68 11.62 -3.40 -2.82
CA TRP A 68 10.96 -4.51 -3.49
C TRP A 68 10.99 -4.35 -5.02
N GLU A 69 10.74 -3.16 -5.56
CA GLU A 69 10.87 -2.87 -6.99
C GLU A 69 12.28 -3.21 -7.51
N ILE A 70 13.32 -2.85 -6.76
CA ILE A 70 14.71 -3.16 -7.11
C ILE A 70 14.96 -4.66 -7.07
N ALA A 71 14.56 -5.34 -5.98
CA ALA A 71 14.77 -6.78 -5.82
C ALA A 71 14.04 -7.58 -6.91
N ALA A 72 12.78 -7.26 -7.19
CA ALA A 72 12.01 -7.90 -8.25
C ALA A 72 12.61 -7.61 -9.63
N GLY A 73 13.12 -6.40 -9.86
CA GLY A 73 13.79 -6.07 -11.12
C GLY A 73 15.06 -6.89 -11.36
N LEU A 74 15.83 -7.18 -10.29
CA LEU A 74 17.03 -8.01 -10.34
C LEU A 74 16.69 -9.50 -10.51
N GLU A 75 15.72 -10.01 -9.75
CA GLU A 75 15.36 -11.43 -9.72
C GLU A 75 14.70 -11.89 -11.04
N PHE A 76 13.82 -11.07 -11.59
CA PHE A 76 13.07 -11.43 -12.80
C PHE A 76 13.67 -10.84 -14.08
N GLY A 77 14.76 -10.07 -13.99
CA GLY A 77 15.36 -9.35 -15.12
C GLY A 77 14.43 -8.27 -15.70
N ARG A 78 13.51 -7.74 -14.88
CA ARG A 78 12.41 -6.84 -15.29
C ARG A 78 12.54 -5.49 -14.60
N PRO A 79 13.34 -4.55 -15.12
CA PRO A 79 13.63 -3.28 -14.46
C PRO A 79 12.44 -2.31 -14.33
N ASN A 80 11.26 -2.68 -14.85
CA ASN A 80 10.11 -1.79 -15.00
C ASN A 80 8.93 -2.12 -14.04
N LEU A 81 9.14 -2.93 -13.00
CA LEU A 81 8.14 -3.09 -11.95
C LEU A 81 8.06 -1.79 -11.14
N ARG A 82 6.91 -1.12 -11.18
CA ARG A 82 6.66 0.13 -10.46
C ARG A 82 5.33 0.09 -9.74
N PHE A 83 5.29 0.59 -8.52
CA PHE A 83 4.08 0.76 -7.74
C PHE A 83 3.73 2.25 -7.64
N ARG A 84 2.47 2.58 -7.89
CA ARG A 84 1.92 3.91 -7.67
C ARG A 84 1.02 3.88 -6.44
N PHE A 85 1.25 4.78 -5.52
CA PHE A 85 0.40 4.94 -4.35
C PHE A 85 -1.01 5.41 -4.76
N GLU A 86 -2.04 4.75 -4.24
CA GLU A 86 -3.46 5.05 -4.53
C GLU A 86 -4.19 5.67 -3.33
N GLY A 87 -3.74 5.37 -2.10
CA GLY A 87 -4.36 5.90 -0.90
C GLY A 87 -4.15 5.03 0.33
N SER A 88 -4.60 5.55 1.47
CA SER A 88 -4.63 4.87 2.76
C SER A 88 -6.06 4.64 3.24
N GLN A 89 -6.24 3.59 4.03
CA GLN A 89 -7.48 3.31 4.77
C GLN A 89 -7.22 3.58 6.25
N ILE A 90 -7.99 4.51 6.81
CA ILE A 90 -7.87 4.94 8.20
C ILE A 90 -9.21 4.70 8.89
N ILE A 91 -9.17 4.08 10.08
CA ILE A 91 -10.34 3.89 10.95
C ILE A 91 -10.11 4.63 12.25
N ASP A 92 -11.20 5.05 12.90
CA ASP A 92 -11.13 5.49 14.29
C ASP A 92 -11.33 4.29 15.22
N ARG A 93 -10.32 3.95 16.02
CA ARG A 93 -10.40 2.85 17.00
C ARG A 93 -11.19 3.21 18.25
N LYS A 94 -11.41 4.51 18.51
CA LYS A 94 -12.17 5.04 19.65
C LYS A 94 -13.08 6.19 19.21
N PRO A 95 -14.07 5.92 18.34
CA PRO A 95 -14.96 6.97 17.85
C PRO A 95 -15.70 7.62 19.01
N THR A 96 -15.73 8.95 19.03
CA THR A 96 -16.59 9.67 19.95
C THR A 96 -18.05 9.37 19.59
N PRO A 97 -18.89 8.91 20.56
CA PRO A 97 -20.26 8.50 20.25
C PRO A 97 -21.05 9.60 19.54
N GLY A 98 -21.58 9.29 18.35
CA GLY A 98 -22.34 10.23 17.52
C GLY A 98 -21.56 10.84 16.35
N GLU A 99 -20.23 10.71 16.31
CA GLU A 99 -19.42 11.11 15.15
C GLU A 99 -19.24 9.92 14.18
N LYS A 100 -19.56 10.13 12.90
CA LYS A 100 -19.31 9.16 11.82
C LYS A 100 -17.98 9.50 11.16
N SER A 101 -16.93 8.74 11.46
CA SER A 101 -15.60 8.91 10.87
C SER A 101 -15.37 7.87 9.76
N PHE A 102 -15.54 8.24 8.50
CA PHE A 102 -15.05 7.46 7.35
C PHE A 102 -14.20 8.37 6.48
N HIS A 103 -12.88 8.12 6.41
CA HIS A 103 -11.99 8.80 5.48
C HIS A 103 -11.30 7.75 4.61
N ALA A 104 -11.81 7.57 3.40
CA ALA A 104 -11.08 6.90 2.32
C ALA A 104 -10.44 8.00 1.47
N ASN A 105 -9.16 8.30 1.71
CA ASN A 105 -8.42 9.22 0.86
C ASN A 105 -8.09 8.50 -0.45
N ARG A 106 -8.91 8.74 -1.49
CA ARG A 106 -8.58 8.39 -2.88
C ARG A 106 -7.83 9.57 -3.48
N ASN A 107 -6.51 9.46 -3.56
CA ASN A 107 -5.71 10.41 -4.31
C ASN A 107 -5.54 9.89 -5.73
N VAL A 108 -6.41 10.33 -6.64
CA VAL A 108 -6.30 10.06 -8.07
C VAL A 108 -5.34 11.08 -8.66
N TYR A 109 -4.03 10.80 -8.66
CA TYR A 109 -3.07 11.60 -9.44
C TYR A 109 -2.97 11.01 -10.84
N PHE A 110 -3.61 11.68 -11.80
CA PHE A 110 -3.32 11.52 -13.22
C PHE A 110 -2.04 12.29 -13.54
N SER A 111 -1.02 11.58 -14.03
CA SER A 111 0.12 12.12 -14.75
C SER A 111 0.44 11.19 -15.91
#